data_AF-A0A383VZ77-F1
#
_entry.id   AF-A0A383VZ77-F1
#
_cell.length_a   1.000
_cell.length_b   1.000
_cell.length_c   1.000
_cell.angle_alpha   90.00
_cell.angle_beta   90.00
_cell.angle_gamma   90.00
#
_symmetry.space_group_name_H-M   'P 1'
#
loop_
_entity.id
_entity.type
_entity.pdbx_description
1 polymer ?
#
loop_
_entity_poly.entity_id
_entity_poly.type
_entity_poly.pdbx_seq_one_letter_code
_entity_poly.pdbx_strand_id
1 'polypeptide(L)'
;MAVAEAVAGPSAPPSSSTAESHLEYLTRNTQACVLRPYCFFVSWQGVLTLAYRGFPPQLVALKQQISDYYQSLPKESPGSRWPKTSLAALKEKQRLTPAQLQRLNEICREQSGIFQTPGQVKAQAVMVNSLSTIVYEARCLERVISRHVVQLLQPADLADAAADEVQRVQGVVAEADDEDYWFHASRDGNRENHYRNAALGVTLVHELACFQQPSSSTPAAAATGGRISSSSSADGGTPKATSLLGSILAPSTVFSGGNSSSSSLAQLQGSSGVWSSALPGIMSKFRAAVEAEMPGLYAWFDEKSLHVTVRAIIV
;
A
#
# COMPACT_ATOMS: atom_id res chain seq x y z
N MET A 1 -70.92 4.06 -21.89
CA MET A 1 -69.46 4.16 -21.66
C MET A 1 -69.26 4.60 -20.22
N ALA A 2 -68.92 3.67 -19.34
CA ALA A 2 -68.64 3.94 -17.93
C ALA A 2 -67.14 4.15 -17.76
N VAL A 3 -66.75 5.29 -17.18
CA VAL A 3 -65.36 5.65 -16.87
C VAL A 3 -65.06 5.07 -15.48
N ALA A 4 -64.15 4.11 -15.41
CA ALA A 4 -63.73 3.51 -14.15
C ALA A 4 -62.71 4.44 -13.46
N GLU A 5 -63.06 4.94 -12.27
CA GLU A 5 -62.14 5.65 -11.38
C GLU A 5 -61.13 4.65 -10.78
N ALA A 6 -59.85 4.88 -11.04
CA ALA A 6 -58.75 4.14 -10.45
C ALA A 6 -58.52 4.62 -9.02
N VAL A 7 -58.84 3.76 -8.05
CA VAL A 7 -58.57 3.97 -6.62
C VAL A 7 -57.06 3.86 -6.39
N ALA A 8 -56.44 4.97 -5.98
CA ALA A 8 -55.03 5.02 -5.60
C ALA A 8 -54.77 4.11 -4.40
N GLY A 9 -53.90 3.10 -4.59
CA GLY A 9 -53.47 2.20 -3.53
C GLY A 9 -52.64 2.91 -2.44
N PRO A 10 -52.59 2.33 -1.22
CA PRO A 10 -51.92 2.93 -0.08
C PRO A 10 -50.43 3.17 -0.38
N SER A 11 -50.00 4.42 -0.22
CA SER A 11 -48.61 4.87 -0.29
C SER A 11 -47.73 4.03 0.63
N ALA A 12 -46.64 3.49 0.09
CA ALA A 12 -45.63 2.76 0.85
C ALA A 12 -45.17 3.58 2.08
N PRO A 13 -44.94 2.94 3.23
CA PRO A 13 -44.48 3.63 4.43
C PRO A 13 -43.12 4.30 4.16
N PRO A 14 -42.89 5.53 4.67
CA PRO A 14 -41.63 6.22 4.52
C PRO A 14 -40.50 5.36 5.10
N SER A 15 -39.46 5.14 4.30
CA SER A 15 -38.27 4.40 4.70
C SER A 15 -37.68 4.99 5.98
N SER A 16 -37.69 4.20 7.05
CA SER A 16 -37.09 4.52 8.34
C SER A 16 -35.68 5.06 8.16
N SER A 17 -35.42 6.27 8.65
CA SER A 17 -34.07 6.83 8.74
C SER A 17 -33.19 5.84 9.50
N THR A 18 -32.27 5.18 8.80
CA THR A 18 -31.27 4.33 9.44
C THR A 18 -30.47 5.17 10.41
N ALA A 19 -30.58 4.90 11.70
CA ALA A 19 -29.79 5.58 12.72
C ALA A 19 -28.30 5.40 12.38
N GLU A 20 -27.61 6.51 12.16
CA GLU A 20 -26.17 6.53 11.92
C GLU A 20 -25.44 5.90 13.12
N SER A 21 -24.52 4.97 12.87
CA SER A 21 -23.69 4.43 13.94
C SER A 21 -22.63 5.46 14.37
N HIS A 22 -22.20 5.44 15.64
CA HIS A 22 -21.17 6.37 16.10
C HIS A 22 -19.83 6.22 15.36
N LEU A 23 -19.45 5.01 14.93
CA LEU A 23 -18.25 4.78 14.11
C LEU A 23 -18.37 5.43 12.73
N GLU A 24 -19.55 5.35 12.13
CA GLU A 24 -19.86 6.04 10.87
C GLU A 24 -19.78 7.56 11.05
N TYR A 25 -20.33 8.10 12.14
CA TYR A 25 -20.22 9.51 12.49
C TYR A 25 -18.76 9.97 12.62
N LEU A 26 -17.93 9.28 13.42
CA LEU A 26 -16.52 9.62 13.57
C LEU A 26 -15.76 9.57 12.24
N THR A 27 -16.02 8.53 11.44
CA THR A 27 -15.40 8.36 10.12
C THR A 27 -15.81 9.47 9.17
N ARG A 28 -17.12 9.75 9.04
CA ARG A 28 -17.66 10.79 8.17
C ARG A 28 -17.16 12.18 8.53
N ASN A 29 -16.90 12.45 9.81
CA ASN A 29 -16.38 13.72 10.30
C ASN A 29 -14.84 13.80 10.31
N THR A 30 -14.14 12.74 9.86
CA THR A 30 -12.69 12.78 9.67
C THR A 30 -12.37 13.44 8.34
N GLN A 31 -11.42 14.37 8.32
CA GLN A 31 -10.97 15.00 7.07
C GLN A 31 -10.25 13.98 6.19
N ALA A 32 -10.54 14.00 4.89
CA ALA A 32 -9.76 13.25 3.90
C ALA A 32 -8.29 13.64 3.98
N CYS A 33 -7.39 12.71 3.68
CA CYS A 33 -5.95 12.91 3.82
C CYS A 33 -5.16 12.06 2.82
N VAL A 34 -3.83 12.07 2.91
CA VAL A 34 -2.97 11.29 2.00
C VAL A 34 -1.96 10.43 2.77
N LEU A 35 -1.83 9.17 2.35
CA LEU A 35 -0.77 8.28 2.80
C LEU A 35 0.40 8.34 1.82
N ARG A 36 1.64 8.46 2.31
CA ARG A 36 2.83 8.52 1.46
C ARG A 36 3.62 7.23 1.59
N PRO A 37 3.75 6.43 0.52
CA PRO A 37 4.65 5.28 0.50
C PRO A 37 6.06 5.67 0.96
N TYR A 38 6.70 4.80 1.74
CA TYR A 38 8.04 5.03 2.29
C TYR A 38 9.05 4.02 1.74
N CYS A 39 8.80 2.72 1.93
CA CYS A 39 9.66 1.66 1.43
C CYS A 39 8.92 0.32 1.36
N PHE A 40 9.43 -0.56 0.53
CA PHE A 40 9.25 -2.00 0.69
C PHE A 40 10.20 -2.51 1.77
N PHE A 41 9.77 -3.50 2.54
CA PHE A 41 10.66 -4.24 3.44
C PHE A 41 10.06 -5.61 3.81
N VAL A 42 10.90 -6.47 4.40
CA VAL A 42 10.50 -7.78 4.93
C VAL A 42 10.12 -7.60 6.40
N SER A 43 8.84 -7.71 6.72
CA SER A 43 8.38 -7.68 8.12
C SER A 43 8.56 -9.05 8.80
N TRP A 44 8.30 -9.11 10.11
CA TRP A 44 8.40 -10.36 10.87
C TRP A 44 7.69 -11.53 10.18
N GLN A 45 8.24 -12.73 10.34
CA GLN A 45 7.75 -13.97 9.74
C GLN A 45 7.74 -13.95 8.19
N GLY A 46 8.52 -13.03 7.60
CA GLY A 46 8.89 -13.02 6.20
C GLY A 46 7.86 -12.34 5.29
N VAL A 47 6.90 -11.61 5.85
CA VAL A 47 5.81 -10.99 5.09
C VAL A 47 6.30 -9.73 4.37
N LEU A 48 6.19 -9.71 3.04
CA LEU A 48 6.54 -8.56 2.22
C LEU A 48 5.52 -7.45 2.43
N THR A 49 6.03 -6.25 2.72
CA THR A 49 5.19 -5.13 3.17
C THR A 49 5.59 -3.85 2.46
N LEU A 50 4.59 -3.05 2.06
CA LEU A 50 4.76 -1.63 1.75
C LEU A 50 4.48 -0.82 3.03
N ALA A 51 5.50 -0.12 3.52
CA ALA A 51 5.39 0.83 4.60
C ALA A 51 5.02 2.22 4.06
N TYR A 52 4.27 2.99 4.85
CA TYR A 52 4.00 4.40 4.59
C TYR A 52 4.69 5.26 5.65
N ARG A 53 4.95 6.54 5.35
CA ARG A 53 5.72 7.45 6.21
C ARG A 53 5.16 7.64 7.62
N GLY A 54 3.90 7.30 7.87
CA GLY A 54 3.22 7.49 9.15
C GLY A 54 1.74 7.77 8.93
N PHE A 55 0.90 7.62 9.97
CA PHE A 55 -0.50 8.00 9.82
C PHE A 55 -0.59 9.54 9.75
N PRO A 56 -1.37 10.11 8.80
CA PRO A 56 -1.68 11.53 8.82
C PRO A 56 -2.41 11.91 10.12
N PRO A 57 -2.29 13.17 10.59
CA PRO A 57 -2.90 13.61 11.84
C PRO A 57 -4.40 13.29 11.95
N GLN A 58 -5.11 13.31 10.83
CA GLN A 58 -6.53 12.97 10.72
C GLN A 58 -6.81 11.51 11.14
N LEU A 59 -6.00 10.56 10.65
CA LEU A 59 -6.17 9.14 10.98
C LEU A 59 -5.68 8.84 12.40
N VAL A 60 -4.66 9.54 12.89
CA VAL A 60 -4.23 9.45 14.29
C VAL A 60 -5.36 9.90 15.23
N ALA A 61 -5.98 11.06 14.95
CA ALA A 61 -7.10 11.58 15.72
C ALA A 61 -8.31 10.63 15.70
N LEU A 62 -8.67 10.11 14.52
CA LEU A 62 -9.75 9.11 14.39
C LEU A 62 -9.46 7.85 15.21
N LYS A 63 -8.24 7.29 15.13
CA LYS A 63 -7.84 6.11 15.92
C LYS A 63 -7.94 6.38 17.42
N GLN A 64 -7.55 7.57 17.87
CA GLN A 64 -7.64 7.97 19.27
C GLN A 64 -9.11 8.08 19.72
N GLN A 65 -9.95 8.79 18.96
CA GLN A 65 -11.38 8.93 19.24
C GLN A 65 -12.11 7.59 19.31
N ILE A 66 -11.82 6.65 18.38
CA ILE A 66 -12.38 5.30 18.42
C ILE A 66 -11.93 4.58 19.69
N SER A 67 -10.66 4.69 20.09
CA SER A 67 -10.12 4.02 21.27
C SER A 67 -10.68 4.58 22.57
N ASP A 68 -10.87 5.90 22.66
CA ASP A 68 -11.42 6.58 23.83
C ASP A 68 -12.90 6.25 24.04
N TYR A 69 -13.67 6.22 22.94
CA TYR A 69 -15.10 5.92 23.00
C TYR A 69 -15.39 4.43 23.22
N TYR A 70 -14.73 3.56 22.46
CA TYR A 70 -14.98 2.11 22.51
C TYR A 70 -13.94 1.39 23.37
N GLN A 71 -14.06 1.56 24.69
CA GLN A 71 -13.13 0.97 25.68
C GLN A 71 -13.15 -0.57 25.68
N SER A 72 -14.19 -1.20 25.13
CA SER A 72 -14.31 -2.65 24.98
C SER A 72 -13.57 -3.22 23.78
N LEU A 73 -13.03 -2.38 22.88
CA LEU A 73 -12.25 -2.87 21.75
C LEU A 73 -10.95 -3.50 22.23
N PRO A 74 -10.47 -4.57 21.55
CA PRO A 74 -9.17 -5.14 21.86
C PRO A 74 -8.06 -4.10 21.70
N LYS A 75 -7.02 -4.23 22.53
CA LYS A 75 -5.81 -3.43 22.39
C LYS A 75 -5.26 -3.58 20.98
N GLU A 76 -4.77 -2.47 20.43
CA GLU A 76 -4.19 -2.48 19.11
C GLU A 76 -2.96 -3.39 19.03
N SER A 77 -2.93 -4.25 18.00
CA SER A 77 -1.77 -5.10 17.76
C SER A 77 -0.59 -4.25 17.26
N PRO A 78 0.67 -4.59 17.60
CA PRO A 78 1.82 -3.81 17.16
C PRO A 78 1.86 -3.53 15.65
N GLY A 79 1.38 -4.46 14.84
CA GLY A 79 1.38 -4.37 13.38
C GLY A 79 0.39 -3.37 12.77
N SER A 80 -0.65 -2.91 13.50
CA SER A 80 -1.59 -1.89 13.00
C SER A 80 -1.38 -0.49 13.59
N ARG A 81 -0.41 -0.34 14.51
CA ARG A 81 -0.03 0.94 15.11
C ARG A 81 0.67 1.91 14.16
N TRP A 82 0.99 1.46 12.96
CA TRP A 82 1.61 2.25 11.89
C TRP A 82 1.04 1.79 10.54
N PRO A 83 0.97 2.69 9.54
CA PRO A 83 0.33 2.38 8.27
C PRO A 83 1.20 1.47 7.42
N LYS A 84 0.62 0.35 6.99
CA LYS A 84 1.26 -0.62 6.11
C LYS A 84 0.26 -1.36 5.25
N THR A 85 0.76 -1.91 4.15
CA THR A 85 0.04 -2.87 3.32
C THR A 85 0.86 -4.14 3.21
N SER A 86 0.29 -5.27 3.63
CA SER A 86 0.92 -6.57 3.41
C SER A 86 0.70 -6.97 1.95
N LEU A 87 1.75 -7.40 1.26
CA LEU A 87 1.74 -7.66 -0.19
C LEU A 87 1.75 -9.15 -0.50
N ALA A 88 2.54 -9.90 0.27
CA ALA A 88 2.69 -11.34 0.12
C ALA A 88 3.15 -11.97 1.43
N ALA A 89 2.80 -13.24 1.62
CA ALA A 89 3.31 -14.07 2.70
C ALA A 89 4.12 -15.24 2.13
N LEU A 90 5.04 -15.79 2.93
CA LEU A 90 5.71 -17.04 2.57
C LEU A 90 4.67 -18.15 2.42
N LYS A 91 4.85 -19.02 1.42
CA LYS A 91 4.03 -20.23 1.30
C LYS A 91 4.21 -21.15 2.50
N GLU A 92 3.27 -22.07 2.66
CA GLU A 92 3.32 -23.06 3.73
C GLU A 92 4.65 -23.84 3.74
N LYS A 93 5.15 -24.10 4.94
CA LYS A 93 6.40 -24.84 5.20
C LYS A 93 7.66 -24.19 4.62
N GLN A 94 7.57 -22.97 4.06
CA GLN A 94 8.73 -22.20 3.65
C GLN A 94 9.27 -21.35 4.80
N ARG A 95 10.59 -21.13 4.80
CA ARG A 95 11.31 -20.22 5.69
C ARG A 95 12.41 -19.53 4.88
N LEU A 96 12.71 -18.29 5.24
CA LEU A 96 13.85 -17.58 4.68
C LEU A 96 15.15 -18.12 5.26
N THR A 97 16.13 -18.39 4.39
CA THR A 97 17.52 -18.49 4.82
C THR A 97 18.10 -17.09 5.04
N PRO A 98 19.20 -16.94 5.81
CA PRO A 98 19.86 -15.64 5.96
C PRO A 98 20.25 -15.01 4.61
N ALA A 99 20.75 -15.80 3.67
CA ALA A 99 21.11 -15.34 2.32
C ALA A 99 19.88 -14.86 1.52
N GLN A 100 18.74 -15.56 1.62
CA GLN A 100 17.49 -15.12 0.98
C GLN A 100 16.98 -13.82 1.59
N LEU A 101 17.03 -13.68 2.92
CA LEU A 101 16.63 -12.44 3.58
C LEU A 101 17.52 -11.26 3.18
N GLN A 102 18.84 -11.46 3.15
CA GLN A 102 19.78 -10.46 2.68
C GLN A 102 19.42 -10.01 1.25
N ARG A 103 19.19 -10.96 0.34
CA ARG A 103 18.82 -10.65 -1.03
C ARG A 103 17.47 -9.93 -1.13
N LEU A 104 16.47 -10.32 -0.34
CA LEU A 104 15.19 -9.59 -0.27
C LEU A 104 15.37 -8.17 0.23
N ASN A 105 16.20 -7.94 1.24
CA ASN A 105 16.46 -6.61 1.77
C ASN A 105 17.18 -5.72 0.74
N GLU A 106 18.05 -6.28 -0.10
CA GLU A 106 18.62 -5.58 -1.25
C GLU A 106 17.54 -5.17 -2.27
N ILE A 107 16.69 -6.12 -2.71
CA ILE A 107 15.58 -5.84 -3.63
C ILE A 107 14.65 -4.77 -3.06
N CYS A 108 14.31 -4.89 -1.77
CA CYS A 108 13.47 -3.90 -1.08
C CYS A 108 14.09 -2.51 -1.14
N ARG A 109 15.39 -2.36 -0.85
CA ARG A 109 16.09 -1.07 -0.91
C ARG A 109 16.15 -0.51 -2.34
N GLU A 110 16.51 -1.34 -3.32
CA GLU A 110 16.59 -0.96 -4.73
C GLU A 110 15.24 -0.43 -5.25
N GLN A 111 14.16 -1.16 -4.99
CA GLN A 111 12.82 -0.79 -5.45
C GLN A 111 12.19 0.35 -4.63
N SER A 112 12.70 0.63 -3.42
CA SER A 112 12.23 1.72 -2.56
C SER A 112 12.79 3.09 -2.92
N GLY A 113 13.89 3.18 -3.67
CA GLY A 113 14.53 4.45 -4.02
C GLY A 113 13.59 5.45 -4.70
N ILE A 114 12.56 4.95 -5.38
CA ILE A 114 11.54 5.78 -6.04
C ILE A 114 10.69 6.60 -5.05
N PHE A 115 10.48 6.10 -3.83
CA PHE A 115 9.71 6.77 -2.78
C PHE A 115 10.50 7.85 -2.04
N GLN A 116 11.83 7.87 -2.22
CA GLN A 116 12.74 8.77 -1.52
C GLN A 116 13.29 9.87 -2.43
N THR A 117 13.08 9.76 -3.75
CA THR A 117 13.49 10.78 -4.72
C THR A 117 12.76 12.11 -4.45
N PRO A 118 13.48 13.23 -4.24
CA PRO A 118 12.86 14.54 -4.06
C PRO A 118 11.85 14.86 -5.16
N GLY A 119 10.68 15.37 -4.78
CA GLY A 119 9.58 15.69 -5.71
C GLY A 119 8.69 14.49 -6.10
N GLN A 120 9.23 13.28 -6.19
CA GLN A 120 8.44 12.07 -6.51
C GLN A 120 7.54 11.63 -5.36
N VAL A 121 7.94 11.86 -4.11
CA VAL A 121 7.17 11.50 -2.91
C VAL A 121 5.76 12.08 -2.93
N LYS A 122 5.60 13.31 -3.46
CA LYS A 122 4.28 13.96 -3.55
C LYS A 122 3.43 13.35 -4.66
N ALA A 123 4.03 12.97 -5.78
CA ALA A 123 3.34 12.36 -6.92
C ALA A 123 2.84 10.94 -6.63
N GLN A 124 3.44 10.25 -5.65
CA GLN A 124 3.15 8.86 -5.30
C GLN A 124 2.21 8.71 -4.09
N ALA A 125 1.68 9.83 -3.59
CA ALA A 125 0.76 9.82 -2.46
C ALA A 125 -0.56 9.11 -2.79
N VAL A 126 -1.07 8.33 -1.85
CA VAL A 126 -2.34 7.59 -1.93
C VAL A 126 -3.42 8.41 -1.22
N MET A 127 -4.46 8.78 -1.96
CA MET A 127 -5.59 9.54 -1.41
C MET A 127 -6.47 8.66 -0.53
N VAL A 128 -6.67 9.09 0.71
CA VAL A 128 -7.63 8.53 1.66
C VAL A 128 -8.84 9.47 1.69
N ASN A 129 -9.81 9.22 0.82
CA ASN A 129 -11.07 9.97 0.75
C ASN A 129 -12.26 9.17 1.31
N SER A 130 -12.06 7.89 1.61
CA SER A 130 -13.06 7.00 2.18
C SER A 130 -12.38 5.92 3.02
N LEU A 131 -13.12 5.42 4.00
CA LEU A 131 -12.77 4.24 4.78
C LEU A 131 -13.90 3.23 4.70
N SER A 132 -13.54 1.96 4.73
CA SER A 132 -14.47 0.83 4.68
C SER A 132 -14.46 0.10 6.02
N THR A 133 -15.64 -0.09 6.61
CA THR A 133 -15.84 -1.12 7.64
C THR A 133 -16.10 -2.44 6.92
N ILE A 134 -15.21 -3.41 7.11
CA ILE A 134 -15.23 -4.70 6.42
C ILE A 134 -15.48 -5.82 7.43
N VAL A 135 -16.52 -6.63 7.18
CA VAL A 135 -16.67 -7.95 7.80
C VAL A 135 -16.07 -8.96 6.85
N TYR A 136 -15.07 -9.71 7.30
CA TYR A 136 -14.31 -10.62 6.44
C TYR A 136 -14.28 -12.05 6.98
N GLU A 137 -13.93 -12.98 6.09
CA GLU A 137 -13.62 -14.38 6.43
C GLU A 137 -12.15 -14.75 6.12
N ALA A 138 -11.35 -13.81 5.60
CA ALA A 138 -9.92 -13.96 5.37
C ALA A 138 -9.20 -12.66 5.77
N ARG A 139 -8.08 -12.75 6.50
CA ARG A 139 -7.36 -11.57 7.03
C ARG A 139 -6.73 -10.70 5.94
N CYS A 140 -6.47 -11.26 4.76
CA CYS A 140 -6.03 -10.50 3.59
C CYS A 140 -7.16 -9.75 2.87
N LEU A 141 -8.42 -9.92 3.28
CA LEU A 141 -9.63 -9.35 2.64
C LEU A 141 -9.89 -9.83 1.20
N GLU A 142 -9.28 -10.94 0.78
CA GLU A 142 -9.66 -11.61 -0.48
C GLU A 142 -11.08 -12.21 -0.43
N ARG A 143 -11.61 -12.41 0.78
CA ARG A 143 -12.98 -12.91 1.02
C ARG A 143 -13.69 -12.03 2.05
N VAL A 144 -14.60 -11.21 1.54
CA VAL A 144 -15.36 -10.19 2.28
C VAL A 144 -16.82 -10.62 2.33
N ILE A 145 -17.41 -10.58 3.53
CA ILE A 145 -18.83 -10.89 3.78
C ILE A 145 -19.68 -9.64 3.57
N SER A 146 -19.26 -8.52 4.16
CA SER A 146 -19.94 -7.23 3.99
C SER A 146 -18.96 -6.07 4.01
N ARG A 147 -19.34 -5.01 3.30
CA ARG A 147 -18.57 -3.78 3.15
C ARG A 147 -19.50 -2.58 3.36
N HIS A 148 -19.13 -1.70 4.27
CA HIS A 148 -19.78 -0.40 4.48
C HIS A 148 -18.76 0.71 4.24
N VAL A 149 -18.97 1.52 3.20
CA VAL A 149 -18.03 2.56 2.78
C VAL A 149 -18.53 3.92 3.28
N VAL A 150 -17.66 4.66 3.96
CA VAL A 150 -17.95 6.01 4.48
C VAL A 150 -16.98 7.00 3.85
N GLN A 151 -17.53 8.05 3.23
CA GLN A 151 -16.74 9.14 2.65
C GLN A 151 -16.26 10.08 3.77
N LEU A 152 -15.00 10.51 3.66
CA LEU A 152 -14.36 11.48 4.56
C LEU A 152 -14.67 12.92 4.13
N LEU A 153 -14.54 13.88 5.05
CA LEU A 153 -14.78 15.30 4.76
C LEU A 153 -13.79 15.84 3.72
N GLN A 154 -14.28 16.71 2.84
CA GLN A 154 -13.48 17.43 1.84
C GLN A 154 -13.38 18.92 2.22
N PRO A 155 -12.32 19.65 1.79
CA PRO A 155 -11.22 19.21 0.93
C PRO A 155 -10.14 18.39 1.67
N ALA A 156 -9.47 17.46 1.01
CA ALA A 156 -8.41 16.67 1.65
C ALA A 156 -7.27 17.52 2.25
N ASP A 157 -6.84 17.18 3.46
CA ASP A 157 -5.61 17.68 4.07
C ASP A 157 -4.39 16.94 3.47
N LEU A 158 -3.49 17.71 2.88
CA LEU A 158 -2.29 17.20 2.22
C LEU A 158 -1.05 17.28 3.11
N ALA A 159 -1.19 17.59 4.41
CA ALA A 159 -0.10 17.56 5.37
C ALA A 159 0.63 16.21 5.36
N ASP A 160 1.90 16.22 5.77
CA ASP A 160 2.63 14.98 6.01
C ASP A 160 2.33 14.41 7.39
N ALA A 161 2.69 13.15 7.60
CA ALA A 161 2.64 12.56 8.92
C ALA A 161 3.50 13.38 9.91
N ALA A 162 3.06 13.43 11.17
CA ALA A 162 3.80 14.13 12.21
C ALA A 162 5.19 13.50 12.44
N ALA A 163 6.14 14.26 12.96
CA ALA A 163 7.54 13.82 13.08
C ALA A 163 7.69 12.55 13.94
N ASP A 164 6.87 12.39 14.97
CA ASP A 164 6.83 11.21 15.84
C ASP A 164 6.25 9.97 15.13
N GLU A 165 5.23 10.15 14.27
CA GLU A 165 4.73 9.10 13.37
C GLU A 165 5.82 8.63 12.41
N VAL A 166 6.53 9.58 11.81
CA VAL A 166 7.65 9.30 10.89
C VAL A 166 8.76 8.55 11.60
N GLN A 167 9.19 9.03 12.77
CA GLN A 167 10.22 8.38 13.57
C GLN A 167 9.80 6.97 13.98
N ARG A 168 8.51 6.75 14.30
CA ARG A 168 8.01 5.43 14.67
C ARG A 168 8.12 4.43 13.51
N VAL A 169 7.69 4.82 12.31
CA VAL A 169 7.82 3.97 11.12
C VAL A 169 9.30 3.69 10.83
N GLN A 170 10.14 4.71 10.90
CA GLN A 170 11.57 4.56 10.69
C GLN A 170 12.20 3.57 11.67
N GLY A 171 11.81 3.63 12.95
CA GLY A 171 12.22 2.65 13.96
C GLY A 171 11.84 1.22 13.58
N VAL A 172 10.58 1.00 13.19
CA VAL A 172 10.10 -0.34 12.78
C VAL A 172 10.82 -0.86 11.53
N VAL A 173 11.10 0.02 10.56
CA VAL A 173 11.83 -0.36 9.34
C VAL A 173 13.30 -0.64 9.64
N ALA A 174 13.92 0.15 10.52
CA ALA A 174 15.32 -0.02 10.91
C ALA A 174 15.57 -1.32 11.68
N GLU A 175 14.57 -1.87 12.38
CA GLU A 175 14.66 -3.23 12.97
C GLU A 175 15.08 -4.27 11.92
N ALA A 176 14.70 -4.09 10.65
CA ALA A 176 15.02 -5.05 9.59
C ALA A 176 16.52 -5.08 9.20
N ASP A 177 17.29 -4.09 9.65
CA ASP A 177 18.74 -3.99 9.43
C ASP A 177 19.55 -4.58 10.61
N ASP A 178 18.90 -4.98 11.70
CA ASP A 178 19.57 -5.61 12.84
C ASP A 178 20.13 -6.99 12.46
N GLU A 179 21.33 -7.33 12.96
CA GLU A 179 22.03 -8.59 12.64
C GLU A 179 21.19 -9.83 12.99
N ASP A 180 20.47 -9.77 14.11
CA ASP A 180 19.60 -10.84 14.61
C ASP A 180 18.17 -10.80 14.03
N TYR A 181 17.85 -9.84 13.16
CA TYR A 181 16.49 -9.71 12.61
C TYR A 181 16.05 -10.95 11.84
N TRP A 182 16.99 -11.72 11.29
CA TRP A 182 16.69 -12.95 10.57
C TRP A 182 15.91 -13.96 11.43
N PHE A 183 16.13 -14.00 12.75
CA PHE A 183 15.35 -14.87 13.64
C PHE A 183 13.86 -14.47 13.65
N HIS A 184 13.57 -13.16 13.58
CA HIS A 184 12.20 -12.64 13.52
C HIS A 184 11.58 -12.87 12.14
N ALA A 185 12.33 -12.61 11.06
CA ALA A 185 11.86 -12.79 9.68
C ALA A 185 11.65 -14.26 9.31
N SER A 186 12.49 -15.19 9.79
CA SER A 186 12.39 -16.61 9.44
C SER A 186 11.48 -17.43 10.37
N ARG A 187 10.95 -16.82 11.44
CA ARG A 187 10.06 -17.50 12.40
C ARG A 187 8.80 -18.03 11.71
N ASP A 188 8.29 -19.16 12.18
CA ASP A 188 6.97 -19.67 11.78
C ASP A 188 5.84 -18.76 12.28
N GLY A 189 4.77 -18.68 11.50
CA GLY A 189 3.55 -17.94 11.86
C GLY A 189 2.76 -17.49 10.64
N ASN A 190 2.87 -16.22 10.27
CA ASN A 190 2.12 -15.48 9.25
C ASN A 190 2.44 -15.95 7.81
N ARG A 191 2.24 -17.25 7.55
CA ARG A 191 2.30 -17.88 6.22
C ARG A 191 1.01 -17.62 5.46
N GLU A 192 0.98 -18.02 4.20
CA GLU A 192 -0.19 -17.92 3.33
C GLU A 192 -1.51 -18.29 4.03
N ASN A 193 -1.55 -19.43 4.73
CA ASN A 193 -2.76 -19.89 5.40
C ASN A 193 -3.19 -18.99 6.57
N HIS A 194 -2.29 -18.28 7.23
CA HIS A 194 -2.66 -17.31 8.27
C HIS A 194 -3.59 -16.22 7.70
N TYR A 195 -3.33 -15.81 6.47
CA TYR A 195 -4.08 -14.77 5.77
C TYR A 195 -5.31 -15.32 5.05
N ARG A 196 -5.17 -16.48 4.39
CA ARG A 196 -6.19 -17.06 3.51
C ARG A 196 -7.11 -18.07 4.18
N ASN A 197 -6.82 -18.62 5.35
CA ASN A 197 -7.78 -19.50 6.03
C ASN A 197 -8.95 -18.72 6.61
N ALA A 198 -10.03 -19.45 6.90
CA ALA A 198 -11.22 -18.90 7.55
C ALA A 198 -10.85 -18.20 8.86
N ALA A 199 -11.13 -16.91 8.92
CA ALA A 199 -10.97 -16.06 10.09
C ALA A 199 -12.00 -14.95 10.02
N LEU A 200 -13.03 -15.06 10.86
CA LEU A 200 -14.07 -14.02 10.95
C LEU A 200 -13.53 -12.83 11.75
N GLY A 201 -13.74 -11.63 11.23
CA GLY A 201 -13.38 -10.42 11.94
C GLY A 201 -14.01 -9.17 11.31
N VAL A 202 -13.83 -8.05 12.01
CA VAL A 202 -14.30 -6.73 11.56
C VAL A 202 -13.17 -5.72 11.66
N THR A 203 -12.92 -4.98 10.59
CA THR A 203 -11.84 -3.99 10.53
C THR A 203 -12.27 -2.72 9.83
N LEU A 204 -11.73 -1.57 10.26
CA LEU A 204 -11.80 -0.31 9.55
C LEU A 204 -10.51 -0.15 8.75
N VAL A 205 -10.65 -0.02 7.43
CA VAL A 205 -9.53 -0.01 6.49
C VAL A 205 -9.66 1.10 5.46
N HIS A 206 -8.52 1.47 4.88
CA HIS A 206 -8.46 2.16 3.60
C HIS A 206 -8.10 1.13 2.52
N GLU A 207 -9.00 0.86 1.59
CA GLU A 207 -8.75 0.01 0.42
C GLU A 207 -7.95 0.80 -0.64
N LEU A 208 -6.91 0.20 -1.24
CA LEU A 208 -6.04 0.90 -2.19
C LEU A 208 -6.68 1.00 -3.58
N ALA A 209 -7.57 1.98 -3.76
CA ALA A 209 -8.35 2.18 -4.99
C ALA A 209 -7.52 2.25 -6.29
N CYS A 210 -6.25 2.66 -6.22
CA CYS A 210 -5.34 2.66 -7.37
C CYS A 210 -5.10 1.27 -8.00
N PHE A 211 -5.39 0.18 -7.28
CA PHE A 211 -5.33 -1.20 -7.79
C PHE A 211 -6.68 -1.76 -8.25
N GLN A 212 -7.77 -1.01 -8.05
CA GLN A 212 -9.12 -1.45 -8.42
C GLN A 212 -9.51 -1.01 -9.83
N GLN A 213 -8.74 -0.12 -10.45
CA GLN A 213 -9.05 0.34 -11.80
C GLN A 213 -8.94 -0.84 -12.77
N PRO A 214 -9.95 -1.09 -13.60
CA PRO A 214 -9.82 -2.05 -14.69
C PRO A 214 -8.63 -1.56 -15.51
N SER A 215 -7.60 -2.40 -15.65
CA SER A 215 -6.48 -2.12 -16.54
C SER A 215 -7.09 -1.70 -17.87
N SER A 216 -7.04 -0.41 -18.19
CA SER A 216 -7.47 0.06 -19.49
C SER A 216 -6.61 -0.71 -20.47
N SER A 217 -7.26 -1.63 -21.18
CA SER A 217 -6.62 -2.57 -22.08
C SER A 217 -5.55 -1.83 -22.87
N THR A 218 -4.29 -2.19 -22.65
CA THR A 218 -3.17 -1.72 -23.46
C THR A 218 -3.61 -1.90 -24.91
N PRO A 219 -3.70 -0.85 -25.74
CA PRO A 219 -4.01 -1.03 -27.14
C PRO A 219 -2.95 -1.98 -27.68
N ALA A 220 -3.38 -3.17 -28.12
CA ALA A 220 -2.50 -4.16 -28.69
C ALA A 220 -1.64 -3.47 -29.74
N ALA A 221 -0.33 -3.45 -29.52
CA ALA A 221 0.61 -2.89 -30.48
C ALA A 221 0.33 -3.55 -31.83
N ALA A 222 -0.19 -2.77 -32.77
CA ALA A 222 -0.42 -3.21 -34.13
C ALA A 222 0.91 -3.71 -34.69
N ALA A 223 1.01 -5.03 -34.84
CA ALA A 223 2.13 -5.69 -35.47
C ALA A 223 2.22 -5.21 -36.93
N THR A 224 2.99 -4.15 -37.15
CA THR A 224 3.36 -3.72 -38.49
C THR A 224 4.49 -4.65 -38.92
N GLY A 225 4.12 -5.69 -39.68
CA GLY A 225 5.05 -6.63 -40.28
C GLY A 225 5.99 -5.92 -41.26
N GLY A 226 7.16 -5.50 -40.78
CA GLY A 226 8.30 -5.11 -41.60
C GLY A 226 9.23 -6.30 -41.79
N ARG A 227 9.18 -6.93 -42.97
CA ARG A 227 10.23 -7.83 -43.46
C ARG A 227 11.53 -7.03 -43.56
N ILE A 228 12.57 -7.44 -42.83
CA ILE A 228 13.95 -7.00 -43.08
C ILE A 228 14.79 -8.23 -43.42
N SER A 229 15.40 -8.14 -44.60
CA SER A 229 16.30 -9.07 -45.24
C SER A 229 17.57 -9.26 -44.43
N SER A 230 18.01 -10.51 -44.30
CA SER A 230 19.29 -10.90 -43.74
C SER A 230 20.44 -10.58 -44.70
N SER A 231 21.49 -9.91 -44.19
CA SER A 231 22.84 -10.03 -44.73
C SER A 231 23.83 -10.20 -43.59
N SER A 232 24.64 -11.24 -43.76
CA SER A 232 25.75 -11.70 -42.94
C SER A 232 26.92 -10.71 -42.92
N SER A 233 27.62 -10.60 -41.79
CA SER A 233 29.09 -10.62 -41.73
C SER A 233 29.58 -10.79 -40.30
N ALA A 234 30.60 -11.65 -40.17
CA ALA A 234 31.32 -11.99 -38.96
C ALA A 234 32.19 -10.83 -38.47
N ASP A 235 32.39 -10.70 -37.16
CA ASP A 235 33.75 -10.70 -36.63
C ASP A 235 33.79 -11.01 -35.12
N GLY A 236 34.80 -11.78 -34.73
CA GLY A 236 35.02 -12.25 -33.37
C GLY A 236 35.96 -11.33 -32.61
N GLY A 237 35.58 -10.91 -31.40
CA GLY A 237 36.41 -10.12 -30.50
C GLY A 237 36.23 -10.55 -29.05
N THR A 238 37.23 -11.26 -28.52
CA THR A 238 37.37 -11.64 -27.09
C THR A 238 37.60 -10.42 -26.20
N PRO A 239 36.97 -10.30 -25.01
CA PRO A 239 37.41 -9.34 -24.00
C PRO A 239 38.40 -9.98 -23.01
N LYS A 240 39.54 -9.32 -22.84
CA LYS A 240 40.52 -9.57 -21.76
C LYS A 240 40.00 -8.99 -20.44
N ALA A 241 40.04 -9.80 -19.40
CA ALA A 241 39.88 -9.40 -18.02
C ALA A 241 41.02 -8.46 -17.59
N THR A 242 40.69 -7.35 -16.96
CA THR A 242 41.64 -6.59 -16.12
C THR A 242 40.95 -6.20 -14.83
N SER A 243 41.34 -6.87 -13.75
CA SER A 243 41.11 -6.50 -12.36
C SER A 243 42.08 -5.37 -12.01
N LEU A 244 41.60 -4.31 -11.37
CA LEU A 244 42.44 -3.39 -10.60
C LEU A 244 41.68 -2.92 -9.35
N LEU A 245 42.25 -3.32 -8.22
CA LEU A 245 42.07 -2.77 -6.88
C LEU A 245 42.35 -1.27 -6.86
N GLY A 246 41.58 -0.52 -6.08
CA GLY A 246 41.84 0.89 -5.82
C GLY A 246 40.84 1.48 -4.83
N SER A 247 41.08 1.25 -3.54
CA SER A 247 40.55 2.07 -2.45
C SER A 247 40.97 3.53 -2.63
N ILE A 248 40.17 4.49 -2.11
CA ILE A 248 40.60 5.66 -1.27
C ILE A 248 39.55 6.80 -1.29
N LEU A 249 39.11 7.15 -0.07
CA LEU A 249 38.69 8.44 0.50
C LEU A 249 37.62 9.34 -0.17
N ALA A 250 36.63 9.71 0.66
CA ALA A 250 35.80 10.91 0.55
C ALA A 250 36.63 12.21 0.62
N PRO A 251 36.08 13.34 0.17
CA PRO A 251 35.50 14.25 1.16
C PRO A 251 34.21 14.97 0.72
N SER A 252 33.50 15.43 1.74
CA SER A 252 32.31 16.27 1.73
C SER A 252 32.52 17.59 0.97
N THR A 253 31.54 17.96 0.15
CA THR A 253 31.38 19.34 -0.33
C THR A 253 30.02 19.88 0.10
N VAL A 254 30.09 20.89 0.96
CA VAL A 254 29.01 21.81 1.34
C VAL A 254 28.62 22.62 0.10
N PHE A 255 27.34 22.59 -0.28
CA PHE A 255 26.79 23.48 -1.31
C PHE A 255 25.73 24.38 -0.68
N SER A 256 26.06 25.67 -0.56
CA SER A 256 25.12 26.75 -0.28
C SER A 256 24.67 27.40 -1.58
N GLY A 257 23.38 27.68 -1.67
CA GLY A 257 22.84 28.76 -2.52
C GLY A 257 21.84 28.31 -3.57
N GLY A 258 20.66 28.93 -3.56
CA GLY A 258 19.81 29.01 -4.75
C GLY A 258 18.31 29.03 -4.47
N ASN A 259 17.77 30.23 -4.25
CA ASN A 259 16.34 30.52 -4.41
C ASN A 259 15.82 29.94 -5.74
N SER A 260 14.74 29.17 -5.71
CA SER A 260 13.95 28.85 -6.90
C SER A 260 12.51 28.49 -6.54
N SER A 261 11.63 29.43 -6.85
CA SER A 261 10.32 29.18 -7.45
C SER A 261 9.33 28.33 -6.65
N SER A 262 8.45 29.04 -5.94
CA SER A 262 7.12 28.57 -5.55
C SER A 262 6.25 28.27 -6.78
N SER A 263 6.56 27.21 -7.51
CA SER A 263 5.64 26.57 -8.45
C SER A 263 4.51 25.96 -7.62
N SER A 264 3.30 26.49 -7.82
CA SER A 264 2.16 26.31 -6.95
C SER A 264 1.74 24.85 -6.82
N LEU A 265 1.41 24.43 -5.60
CA LEU A 265 0.72 23.17 -5.30
C LEU A 265 -0.57 22.98 -6.11
N ALA A 266 -1.13 24.06 -6.68
CA ALA A 266 -2.28 24.03 -7.58
C ALA A 266 -1.98 23.33 -8.92
N GLN A 267 -0.72 23.21 -9.35
CA GLN A 267 -0.35 22.48 -10.58
C GLN A 267 -0.17 20.96 -10.36
N LEU A 268 -0.14 20.48 -9.11
CA LEU A 268 -0.22 19.05 -8.79
C LEU A 268 -1.66 18.55 -8.63
N GLN A 269 -2.64 19.45 -8.65
CA GLN A 269 -4.04 19.10 -8.91
C GLN A 269 -4.17 18.87 -10.42
N GLY A 270 -3.71 17.71 -10.90
CA GLY A 270 -4.16 17.22 -12.20
C GLY A 270 -5.69 17.24 -12.20
N SER A 271 -6.28 17.79 -13.26
CA SER A 271 -7.73 18.02 -13.43
C SER A 271 -8.61 16.77 -13.28
N SER A 272 -8.00 15.61 -13.01
CA SER A 272 -8.62 14.31 -12.81
C SER A 272 -8.53 13.78 -11.36
N GLY A 273 -7.88 14.46 -10.42
CA GLY A 273 -7.78 14.00 -9.03
C GLY A 273 -7.11 12.64 -8.85
N VAL A 274 -6.29 12.21 -9.82
CA VAL A 274 -5.65 10.89 -9.81
C VAL A 274 -4.39 10.94 -8.95
N TRP A 275 -4.56 10.59 -7.68
CA TRP A 275 -3.46 10.37 -6.74
C TRP A 275 -2.84 8.98 -6.99
N SER A 276 -1.52 8.95 -7.20
CA SER A 276 -0.64 7.79 -7.46
C SER A 276 -1.14 6.73 -8.47
N SER A 277 -1.25 7.10 -9.75
CA SER A 277 -1.39 6.11 -10.83
C SER A 277 -0.13 5.24 -11.03
N ALA A 278 0.99 5.62 -10.43
CA ALA A 278 2.26 4.93 -10.59
C ALA A 278 2.42 3.72 -9.66
N LEU A 279 1.71 3.67 -8.52
CA LEU A 279 1.92 2.64 -7.50
C LEU A 279 1.70 1.20 -8.03
N PRO A 280 0.67 0.91 -8.87
CA PRO A 280 0.55 -0.40 -9.50
C PRO A 280 1.76 -0.82 -10.32
N GLY A 281 2.32 0.11 -11.12
CA GLY A 281 3.52 -0.14 -11.91
C GLY A 281 4.76 -0.38 -11.03
N ILE A 282 4.91 0.35 -9.93
CA ILE A 282 5.99 0.15 -8.96
C ILE A 282 5.88 -1.22 -8.28
N MET A 283 4.67 -1.58 -7.83
CA MET A 283 4.43 -2.87 -7.18
C MET A 283 4.65 -4.05 -8.13
N SER A 284 4.23 -3.91 -9.40
CA SER A 284 4.48 -4.92 -10.43
C SER A 284 5.98 -5.17 -10.65
N LYS A 285 6.79 -4.11 -10.71
CA LYS A 285 8.26 -4.22 -10.80
C LYS A 285 8.87 -4.89 -9.57
N PHE A 286 8.42 -4.51 -8.37
CA PHE A 286 8.87 -5.13 -7.12
C PHE A 286 8.54 -6.64 -7.10
N ARG A 287 7.31 -7.00 -7.45
CA ARG A 287 6.86 -8.40 -7.56
C ARG A 287 7.71 -9.19 -8.55
N ALA A 288 7.96 -8.62 -9.74
CA ALA A 288 8.78 -9.28 -10.76
C ALA A 288 10.22 -9.51 -10.29
N ALA A 289 10.82 -8.54 -9.60
CA ALA A 289 12.17 -8.68 -9.05
C ALA A 289 12.25 -9.80 -7.99
N VAL A 290 11.25 -9.87 -7.09
CA VAL A 290 11.18 -10.94 -6.09
C VAL A 290 11.00 -12.32 -6.73
N GLU A 291 10.07 -12.46 -7.69
CA GLU A 291 9.83 -13.75 -8.35
C GLU A 291 11.01 -14.22 -9.23
N ALA A 292 11.79 -13.29 -9.79
CA ALA A 292 13.00 -13.64 -10.54
C ALA A 292 14.07 -14.27 -9.65
N GLU A 293 14.21 -13.78 -8.42
CA GLU A 293 15.27 -14.20 -7.47
C GLU A 293 14.81 -15.36 -6.57
N MET A 294 13.50 -15.44 -6.28
CA MET A 294 12.92 -16.40 -5.33
C MET A 294 11.63 -17.01 -5.90
N PRO A 295 11.73 -17.73 -7.03
CA PRO A 295 10.56 -18.19 -7.78
C PRO A 295 9.68 -19.09 -6.91
N GLY A 296 8.41 -18.68 -6.77
CA GLY A 296 7.41 -19.48 -6.07
C GLY A 296 7.58 -19.56 -4.55
N LEU A 297 8.46 -18.75 -3.95
CA LEU A 297 8.62 -18.68 -2.48
C LEU A 297 7.42 -17.99 -1.80
N TYR A 298 6.84 -17.01 -2.48
CA TYR A 298 5.79 -16.14 -1.96
C TYR A 298 4.40 -16.48 -2.52
N ALA A 299 3.40 -16.31 -1.68
CA ALA A 299 2.00 -16.24 -2.03
C ALA A 299 1.57 -14.77 -1.97
N TRP A 300 1.50 -14.14 -3.13
CA TRP A 300 1.05 -12.77 -3.26
C TRP A 300 -0.46 -12.64 -3.10
N PHE A 301 -0.91 -11.57 -2.46
CA PHE A 301 -2.33 -11.27 -2.29
C PHE A 301 -2.93 -10.64 -3.56
N ASP A 302 -4.25 -10.78 -3.73
CA ASP A 302 -4.99 -10.10 -4.79
C ASP A 302 -4.84 -8.57 -4.65
N GLU A 303 -4.48 -7.90 -5.74
CA GLU A 303 -4.26 -6.46 -5.75
C GLU A 303 -5.52 -5.68 -5.32
N LYS A 304 -6.71 -6.22 -5.59
CA LYS A 304 -8.00 -5.63 -5.17
C LYS A 304 -8.24 -5.72 -3.67
N SER A 305 -7.54 -6.62 -2.98
CA SER A 305 -7.64 -6.84 -1.53
C SER A 305 -6.62 -6.02 -0.72
N LEU A 306 -5.67 -5.37 -1.41
CA LEU A 306 -4.65 -4.56 -0.74
C LEU A 306 -5.27 -3.37 -0.03
N HIS A 307 -4.89 -3.21 1.23
CA HIS A 307 -5.46 -2.21 2.12
C HIS A 307 -4.46 -1.76 3.18
N VAL A 308 -4.77 -0.64 3.84
CA VAL A 308 -4.14 -0.19 5.07
C VAL A 308 -5.16 -0.33 6.19
N THR A 309 -4.83 -1.12 7.21
CA THR A 309 -5.68 -1.23 8.40
C THR A 309 -5.57 0.04 9.24
N VAL A 310 -6.69 0.73 9.44
CA VAL A 310 -6.77 1.89 10.34
C VAL A 310 -7.04 1.40 11.77
N ARG A 311 -7.99 0.48 11.96
CA ARG A 311 -8.31 -0.07 13.27
C ARG A 311 -9.03 -1.42 13.17
N ALA A 312 -8.53 -2.43 13.88
CA ALA A 312 -9.30 -3.66 14.10
C ALA A 312 -10.45 -3.39 15.08
N ILE A 313 -11.67 -3.82 14.74
CA ILE A 313 -12.89 -3.61 15.53
C ILE A 313 -13.26 -4.90 16.27
N ILE A 314 -13.25 -6.04 15.58
CA ILE A 314 -13.45 -7.37 16.16
C ILE A 314 -12.40 -8.31 15.57
N VAL A 315 -11.76 -9.10 16.43
CA VAL A 315 -10.71 -10.08 16.08
C VAL A 315 -11.14 -11.45 16.55
#